data_AF-G5HEU5-F1
#
_entry.id   AF-G5HEU5-F1
#
_cell.length_a   1.000
_cell.length_b   1.000
_cell.length_c   1.000
_cell.angle_alpha   90.00
_cell.angle_beta   90.00
_cell.angle_gamma   90.00
#
_symmetry.space_group_name_H-M   'P 1'
#
loop_
_entity.id
_entity.type
_entity.pdbx_description
1 polymer ?
#
loop_
_entity_poly.entity_id
_entity_poly.type
_entity_poly.pdbx_seq_one_letter_code
_entity_poly.pdbx_strand_id
1 'polypeptide(L)'
;MIAHEIYAQIYNNTVTQVGVAFSYEDANRVARCVYGDNAFAVNCTYCPCEEGDTYIDGTFYDINGTVRAWLPTPEQEITQLRDESLLLKQENQELTIALADIIGGVSI
;
A
#
# COMPACT_ATOMS: atom_id res chain seq x y z
N MET A 1 -17.65 -6.13 -12.57
CA MET A 1 -17.75 -5.45 -11.26
C MET A 1 -16.42 -4.78 -11.03
N ILE A 2 -16.39 -3.47 -10.84
CA ILE A 2 -15.16 -2.73 -10.50
C ILE A 2 -15.13 -2.66 -8.97
N ALA A 3 -14.00 -2.95 -8.34
CA ALA A 3 -13.89 -2.85 -6.88
C ALA A 3 -14.10 -1.39 -6.47
N HIS A 4 -14.79 -1.15 -5.36
CA HIS A 4 -14.84 0.19 -4.78
C HIS A 4 -13.45 0.55 -4.27
N GLU A 5 -13.10 1.83 -4.35
CA GLU A 5 -11.80 2.35 -3.92
C GLU A 5 -12.01 3.39 -2.82
N ILE A 6 -10.95 3.63 -2.04
CA ILE A 6 -10.97 4.61 -0.96
C ILE A 6 -10.31 5.90 -1.45
N TYR A 7 -10.98 7.02 -1.20
CA TYR A 7 -10.54 8.35 -1.59
C TYR A 7 -10.50 9.29 -0.40
N ALA A 8 -9.41 10.04 -0.30
CA ALA A 8 -9.28 11.20 0.57
C ALA A 8 -9.77 12.45 -0.18
N GLN A 9 -10.62 13.24 0.45
CA GLN A 9 -11.06 14.54 -0.03
C GLN A 9 -10.13 15.60 0.54
N ILE A 10 -9.54 16.42 -0.33
CA ILE A 10 -8.52 17.41 0.01
C ILE A 10 -9.08 18.80 -0.23
N TYR A 11 -8.92 19.68 0.75
CA TYR A 11 -9.20 21.10 0.64
C TYR A 11 -8.17 21.92 1.42
N ASN A 12 -7.61 22.97 0.81
CA ASN A 12 -6.51 23.76 1.38
C ASN A 12 -5.34 22.91 1.90
N ASN A 13 -4.96 21.89 1.12
CA ASN A 13 -3.92 20.90 1.45
C ASN A 13 -4.23 20.02 2.67
N THR A 14 -5.43 20.05 3.23
CA THR A 14 -5.82 19.22 4.37
C THR A 14 -6.81 18.14 3.93
N VAL A 15 -6.64 16.92 4.44
CA VAL A 15 -7.61 15.84 4.31
C VAL A 15 -8.82 16.20 5.16
N THR A 16 -9.96 16.45 4.51
CA THR A 16 -11.22 16.79 5.19
C THR A 16 -12.10 15.58 5.44
N GLN A 17 -11.96 14.53 4.64
CA GLN A 17 -12.69 13.28 4.80
C GLN A 17 -12.00 12.14 4.05
N VAL A 18 -12.14 10.92 4.55
CA VAL A 18 -11.78 9.68 3.84
C VAL A 18 -13.03 8.82 3.67
N GLY A 19 -13.26 8.30 2.46
CA GLY A 19 -14.47 7.54 2.17
C GLY A 19 -14.35 6.66 0.93
N VAL A 20 -15.30 5.72 0.81
CA VAL A 20 -15.39 4.79 -0.33
C VAL A 20 -16.17 5.45 -1.47
N ALA A 21 -15.69 5.32 -2.71
CA ALA A 21 -16.40 5.78 -3.89
C ALA A 21 -16.34 4.76 -5.04
N PHE A 22 -17.25 4.92 -6.00
CA PHE A 22 -17.31 4.06 -7.19
C PHE A 22 -16.23 4.38 -8.22
N SER A 23 -15.73 5.61 -8.23
CA SER A 23 -14.67 6.08 -9.12
C SER A 23 -14.08 7.41 -8.63
N TYR A 24 -12.92 7.76 -9.17
CA TYR A 24 -12.30 9.07 -8.95
C TYR A 24 -13.23 10.23 -9.30
N GLU A 25 -13.95 10.16 -10.42
CA GLU A 25 -14.82 11.25 -10.87
C GLU A 25 -15.98 11.50 -9.90
N ASP A 26 -16.53 10.43 -9.31
CA ASP A 26 -17.57 10.54 -8.29
C ASP A 26 -17.02 11.16 -6.99
N ALA A 27 -15.88 10.66 -6.50
CA ALA A 27 -15.22 11.21 -5.32
C ALA A 27 -14.85 12.68 -5.49
N ASN A 28 -14.29 13.04 -6.65
CA ASN A 28 -13.83 14.39 -6.97
C ASN A 28 -15.01 15.37 -7.11
N ARG A 29 -16.13 14.91 -7.70
CA ARG A 29 -17.37 15.69 -7.75
C ARG A 29 -17.91 15.96 -6.34
N VAL A 30 -17.96 14.93 -5.47
CA VAL A 30 -18.40 15.08 -4.08
C VAL A 30 -17.51 16.08 -3.32
N ALA A 31 -16.18 15.96 -3.44
CA ALA A 31 -15.24 16.89 -2.81
C ALA A 31 -15.55 18.35 -3.18
N ARG A 32 -15.77 18.63 -4.47
CA ARG A 32 -16.10 19.99 -4.94
C ARG A 32 -17.47 20.47 -4.46
N CYS A 33 -18.47 19.59 -4.44
CA CYS A 33 -19.80 19.92 -3.96
C CYS A 33 -19.82 20.27 -2.47
N VAL A 34 -19.02 19.60 -1.65
CA VAL A 34 -19.02 19.76 -0.19
C VAL A 34 -18.07 20.87 0.27
N TYR A 35 -16.85 20.93 -0.28
CA TYR A 35 -15.78 21.80 0.21
C TYR A 35 -15.43 22.96 -0.75
N GLY A 36 -16.03 23.00 -1.95
CA GLY A 36 -15.88 24.07 -2.93
C GLY A 36 -14.99 23.71 -4.14
N ASP A 37 -14.99 24.56 -5.16
CA ASP A 37 -14.44 24.26 -6.48
C ASP A 37 -12.96 23.85 -6.51
N ASN A 38 -12.17 24.30 -5.51
CA ASN A 38 -10.75 23.98 -5.40
C ASN A 38 -10.48 22.66 -4.65
N ALA A 39 -11.51 22.02 -4.09
CA ALA A 39 -11.37 20.72 -3.48
C ALA A 39 -11.20 19.62 -4.54
N PHE A 40 -10.50 18.55 -4.17
CA PHE A 40 -10.24 17.42 -5.06
C PHE A 40 -10.14 16.12 -4.29
N ALA A 41 -10.27 14.99 -5.00
CA ALA A 41 -10.10 13.66 -4.41
C ALA A 41 -8.73 13.05 -4.76
N VAL A 42 -8.19 12.23 -3.86
CA VAL A 42 -6.96 11.45 -4.07
C VAL A 42 -7.25 10.01 -3.69
N ASN A 43 -6.94 9.04 -4.55
CA ASN A 43 -7.05 7.63 -4.19
C ASN A 43 -6.02 7.31 -3.10
N CYS A 44 -6.50 6.83 -1.97
CA CYS A 44 -5.69 6.49 -0.81
C CYS A 44 -5.94 5.04 -0.34
N THR A 45 -6.39 4.15 -1.23
CA THR A 45 -6.70 2.75 -0.90
C THR A 45 -5.56 2.04 -0.15
N TYR A 46 -4.32 2.40 -0.46
CA TYR A 46 -3.12 1.84 0.18
C TYR A 46 -2.36 2.85 1.05
N CYS A 47 -2.90 4.04 1.31
CA CYS A 47 -2.29 5.02 2.22
C CYS A 47 -3.21 5.27 3.41
N PRO A 48 -2.82 4.91 4.65
CA PRO A 48 -3.64 5.09 5.84
C PRO A 48 -3.61 6.56 6.30
N CYS A 49 -4.06 7.47 5.42
CA CYS A 49 -4.32 8.85 5.77
C CYS A 49 -5.65 9.00 6.50
N GLU A 50 -5.77 10.06 7.28
CA GLU A 50 -6.97 10.35 8.07
C GLU A 50 -7.33 11.85 8.02
N GLU A 51 -8.51 12.19 8.53
CA GLU A 51 -8.94 13.59 8.64
C GLU A 51 -7.92 14.41 9.44
N GLY A 52 -7.57 15.59 8.94
CA GLY A 52 -6.56 16.47 9.53
C GLY A 52 -5.14 16.25 9.02
N ASP A 53 -4.85 15.15 8.33
CA ASP A 53 -3.58 14.96 7.64
C ASP A 53 -3.39 16.03 6.55
N THR A 54 -2.13 16.32 6.19
CA THR A 54 -1.81 17.27 5.13
C THR A 54 -1.40 16.51 3.86
N TYR A 55 -1.86 16.98 2.70
CA TYR A 55 -1.47 16.45 1.39
C TYR A 55 -0.72 17.52 0.60
N ILE A 56 0.58 17.28 0.36
CA ILE A 56 1.48 18.22 -0.31
C ILE A 56 2.24 17.44 -1.38
N ASP A 57 2.25 17.94 -2.61
CA ASP A 57 3.04 17.41 -3.73
C ASP A 57 2.95 15.89 -3.92
N GLY A 58 1.76 15.31 -3.72
CA GLY A 58 1.53 13.87 -3.89
C GLY A 58 1.73 13.03 -2.63
N THR A 59 2.08 13.64 -1.49
CA THR A 59 2.46 12.94 -0.26
C THR A 59 1.55 13.33 0.90
N PHE A 60 1.11 12.32 1.66
CA PHE A 60 0.36 12.48 2.90
C PHE A 60 1.30 12.61 4.10
N TYR A 61 0.99 13.54 5.00
CA TYR A 61 1.70 13.79 6.25
C TYR A 61 0.72 13.77 7.41
N ASP A 62 1.12 13.16 8.52
CA ASP A 62 0.36 13.24 9.77
C ASP A 62 0.38 14.67 10.36
N ILE A 63 -0.38 14.88 11.43
CA ILE A 63 -0.44 16.16 12.14
C ILE A 63 0.92 16.64 12.70
N ASN A 64 1.89 15.75 12.85
CA ASN A 64 3.24 16.06 13.31
C ASN A 64 4.21 16.34 12.14
N GLY A 65 3.76 16.22 10.88
CA GLY A 65 4.59 16.37 9.69
C GLY A 65 5.35 15.11 9.28
N THR A 66 4.98 13.94 9.81
CA THR A 66 5.57 12.64 9.45
C THR A 66 4.90 12.07 8.21
N VAL A 67 5.67 11.58 7.24
CA VAL A 67 5.14 10.96 6.02
C VAL A 67 4.36 9.68 6.34
N ARG A 68 3.14 9.57 5.80
CA ARG A 68 2.35 8.32 5.83
C ARG A 68 2.94 7.33 4.83
N ALA A 69 3.34 6.15 5.32
CA ALA A 69 3.85 5.08 4.47
C ALA A 69 2.71 4.44 3.67
N TRP A 70 2.97 4.18 2.38
CA TRP A 70 2.09 3.40 1.54
C TRP A 70 2.23 1.92 1.86
N LEU A 71 1.10 1.25 2.07
CA LEU A 71 0.99 -0.19 2.18
C LEU A 71 1.25 -0.83 0.80
N PRO A 72 1.79 -2.06 0.77
CA PRO A 72 1.91 -2.78 -0.48
C PRO A 72 0.54 -3.05 -1.10
N THR A 73 0.45 -2.97 -2.43
CA THR A 73 -0.73 -3.45 -3.15
C THR A 73 -0.78 -4.98 -3.10
N PRO A 74 -1.94 -5.63 -3.34
CA PRO A 74 -2.04 -7.08 -3.41
C PRO A 74 -1.06 -7.70 -4.41
N GLU A 75 -0.83 -7.06 -5.56
CA GLU A 75 0.12 -7.52 -6.57
C GLU A 75 1.56 -7.44 -6.06
N GLN A 76 1.90 -6.37 -5.32
CA GLN A 76 3.20 -6.22 -4.69
C GLN A 76 3.40 -7.25 -3.58
N GLU A 77 2.38 -7.49 -2.76
CA GLU A 77 2.40 -8.50 -1.70
C GLU A 77 2.56 -9.92 -2.28
N ILE A 78 1.82 -10.26 -3.34
CA ILE A 78 1.97 -11.53 -4.06
C ILE A 78 3.37 -11.70 -4.62
N THR A 79 3.96 -10.63 -5.15
CA THR A 79 5.32 -10.66 -5.69
C THR A 79 6.33 -10.91 -4.57
N GLN A 80 6.24 -10.18 -3.47
CA GLN A 80 7.09 -10.37 -2.29
C GLN A 80 7.00 -11.81 -1.75
N LEU A 81 5.78 -12.32 -1.58
CA LEU A 81 5.55 -13.69 -1.11
C LEU A 81 6.10 -14.76 -2.06
N ARG A 82 6.05 -14.52 -3.38
CA ARG A 82 6.63 -15.42 -4.38
C ARG A 82 8.14 -15.43 -4.32
N ASP A 83 8.76 -14.27 -4.17
CA ASP A 83 10.21 -14.13 -4.09
C ASP A 83 10.74 -14.76 -2.80
N GLU A 84 10.08 -14.53 -1.67
CA GLU A 84 10.40 -15.18 -0.39
C GLU A 84 10.26 -16.70 -0.48
N SER A 85 9.17 -17.18 -1.09
CA SER A 85 8.96 -18.62 -1.32
C SER A 85 10.02 -19.25 -2.22
N LEU A 86 10.57 -18.49 -3.18
CA LEU A 86 11.64 -18.97 -4.06
C LEU A 86 12.95 -19.07 -3.29
N LEU A 87 13.30 -18.04 -2.52
CA LEU A 87 14.50 -18.00 -1.68
C LEU A 87 14.49 -19.14 -0.66
N LEU A 88 13.38 -19.31 0.09
CA LEU A 88 13.24 -20.39 1.07
C LEU A 88 13.37 -21.78 0.44
N LYS A 89 12.90 -21.98 -0.80
CA LYS A 89 13.07 -23.25 -1.51
C LYS A 89 14.53 -23.51 -1.88
N GLN A 90 15.27 -22.48 -2.28
CA GLN A 90 16.69 -22.58 -2.57
C GLN A 90 17.48 -22.91 -1.31
N GLU A 91 17.23 -22.19 -0.21
CA GLU A 91 17.88 -22.46 1.08
C GLU A 91 17.60 -23.88 1.58
N ASN A 92 16.36 -24.37 1.45
CA ASN A 92 16.03 -25.75 1.80
C ASN A 92 16.76 -26.77 0.92
N GLN A 93 16.91 -26.51 -0.38
CA GLN A 93 17.66 -27.39 -1.27
C GLN A 93 19.15 -27.44 -0.90
N GLU A 94 19.77 -26.28 -0.65
CA GLU A 94 21.16 -26.19 -0.22
C GLU A 94 21.40 -26.90 1.11
N LEU A 95 20.53 -26.67 2.10
CA LEU A 95 20.58 -27.36 3.40
C LEU A 95 20.41 -28.88 3.25
N THR A 96 19.52 -29.32 2.36
CA THR A 96 19.31 -30.75 2.08
C THR A 96 20.56 -31.38 1.46
N ILE A 97 21.22 -30.70 0.52
CA ILE A 97 22.47 -31.15 -0.09
C ILE A 97 23.59 -31.22 0.97
N ALA A 98 23.77 -30.16 1.75
CA ALA A 98 24.77 -30.12 2.81
C ALA A 98 24.56 -31.22 3.85
N LEU A 99 23.31 -31.49 4.23
CA LEU A 99 22.98 -32.59 5.14
C LEU A 99 23.27 -33.96 4.52
N ALA A 100 22.95 -34.15 3.24
CA ALA A 100 23.25 -35.38 2.52
C ALA A 100 24.77 -35.63 2.43
N ASP A 101 25.58 -34.60 2.21
CA ASP A 101 27.04 -34.71 2.20
C ASP A 101 27.59 -35.10 3.58
N ILE A 102 27.02 -34.56 4.67
CA ILE A 102 27.42 -34.92 6.05
C ILE A 102 27.07 -36.38 6.37
N ILE A 103 25.89 -36.85 5.96
CA ILE A 103 25.43 -38.23 6.23
C ILE A 103 26.12 -39.23 5.30
N GLY A 104 26.27 -38.90 4.01
CA GLY A 104 26.89 -39.75 2.99
C GLY A 104 28.42 -39.78 3.06
N GLY A 105 29.05 -38.77 3.66
CA GLY A 105 30.49 -38.73 3.95
C GLY A 105 30.92 -39.67 5.09
N VAL A 106 29.99 -40.25 5.85
CA VAL A 106 30.27 -41.36 6.78
C VAL A 106 30.13 -42.69 6.03
N SER A 107 31.06 -42.94 5.11
CA SER A 107 31.33 -44.28 4.59
C SER A 107 32.84 -44.44 4.50
N ILE A 108 33.38 -45.02 5.57
CA ILE A 108 34.73 -45.62 5.66
C ILE A 108 34.64 -47.02 5.07
#